data_AF-A0A840HI74-F1
#
_entry.id   AF-A0A840HI74-F1
#
_cell.length_a   1.000
_cell.length_b   1.000
_cell.length_c   1.000
_cell.angle_alpha   90.00
_cell.angle_beta   90.00
_cell.angle_gamma   90.00
#
_symmetry.space_group_name_H-M   'P 1'
#
loop_
_entity.id
_entity.type
_entity.pdbx_description
1 polymer ?
#
loop_
_entity_poly.entity_id
_entity_poly.type
_entity_poly.pdbx_seq_one_letter_code
_entity_poly.pdbx_strand_id
1 'polypeptide(L)'
;MSAKPEGAALGREREELLEKVGKIVFPQAALKLLRDGLISIEGRTDEQIVDDVLSYLRSNLKNTTFGLVTDHATSILPEARKFFRQGELELSALYFATYYEHRLNWIIVQICETKRIDPRIIKQLLREASMRAKCTWVMALLELSPFPKEKLKAIDEISEVRNSFIHYKWPIESGDANTSQSSREQILTSLNKAESIVRYLRDFEQRHLYKGQGHRLLRALAKRRRGSHTSEPI
;
A
#
# COMPACT_ATOMS: atom_id res chain seq x y z
N MET A 1 -53.14 11.26 16.21
CA MET A 1 -52.02 11.38 15.24
C MET A 1 -50.75 10.93 15.96
N SER A 2 -50.29 9.71 15.67
CA SER A 2 -49.12 9.12 16.33
C SER A 2 -47.85 9.66 15.68
N ALA A 3 -46.99 10.34 16.44
CA ALA A 3 -45.72 10.87 15.96
C ALA A 3 -44.78 9.71 15.56
N LYS A 4 -44.26 9.78 14.34
CA LYS A 4 -43.51 8.68 13.70
C LYS A 4 -42.16 8.40 14.36
N PRO A 5 -41.71 7.14 14.35
CA PRO A 5 -40.43 6.65 14.91
C PRO A 5 -39.17 7.02 14.08
N GLU A 6 -39.18 8.15 13.35
CA GLU A 6 -38.10 8.53 12.42
C GLU A 6 -36.74 8.75 13.12
N GLY A 7 -36.73 9.18 14.39
CA GLY A 7 -35.49 9.38 15.15
C GLY A 7 -34.71 8.09 15.45
N ALA A 8 -35.39 6.96 15.62
CA ALA A 8 -34.74 5.70 15.97
C ALA A 8 -34.04 5.02 14.78
N ALA A 9 -34.54 5.23 13.56
CA ALA A 9 -33.93 4.69 12.34
C ALA A 9 -32.64 5.44 11.97
N LEU A 10 -32.68 6.77 12.03
CA LEU A 10 -31.51 7.64 11.81
C LEU A 10 -30.38 7.38 12.81
N GLY A 11 -30.70 7.06 14.07
CA GLY A 11 -29.73 6.68 15.08
C GLY A 11 -28.94 5.42 14.71
N ARG A 12 -29.64 4.36 14.29
CA ARG A 12 -29.01 3.07 13.91
C ARG A 12 -28.13 3.20 12.67
N GLU A 13 -28.58 3.90 11.64
CA GLU A 13 -27.80 4.10 10.41
C GLU A 13 -26.50 4.86 10.70
N ARG A 14 -26.58 5.89 11.56
CA ARG A 14 -25.41 6.64 12.01
C ARG A 14 -24.42 5.76 12.78
N GLU A 15 -24.90 4.93 13.71
CA GLU A 15 -24.06 4.02 14.47
C GLU A 15 -23.39 2.98 13.58
N GLU A 16 -24.13 2.40 12.63
CA GLU A 16 -23.59 1.44 11.66
C GLU A 16 -22.50 2.08 10.77
N LEU A 17 -22.73 3.31 10.30
CA LEU A 17 -21.74 4.04 9.51
C LEU A 17 -20.48 4.34 10.34
N LEU A 18 -20.64 4.83 11.57
CA LEU A 18 -19.53 5.11 12.47
C LEU A 18 -18.73 3.84 12.77
N GLU A 19 -19.41 2.71 12.93
CA GLU A 19 -18.78 1.41 13.11
C GLU A 19 -17.96 1.05 11.86
N LYS A 20 -18.56 1.09 10.66
CA LYS A 20 -17.87 0.79 9.39
C LYS A 20 -16.65 1.69 9.17
N VAL A 21 -16.80 2.99 9.39
CA VAL A 21 -15.70 3.97 9.28
C VAL A 21 -14.62 3.65 10.31
N GLY A 22 -15.00 3.39 11.56
CA GLY A 22 -14.06 3.01 12.62
C GLY A 22 -13.26 1.75 12.27
N LYS A 23 -13.89 0.75 11.62
CA LYS A 23 -13.23 -0.48 11.16
C LYS A 23 -12.13 -0.24 10.12
N ILE A 24 -12.22 0.86 9.36
CA ILE A 24 -11.28 1.23 8.30
C ILE A 24 -10.22 2.21 8.84
N VAL A 25 -10.66 3.26 9.53
CA VAL A 25 -9.81 4.37 9.97
C VAL A 25 -8.91 3.96 11.14
N PHE A 26 -9.44 3.20 12.10
CA PHE A 26 -8.72 2.91 13.34
C PHE A 26 -7.42 2.11 13.12
N PRO A 27 -7.38 1.04 12.29
CA PRO A 27 -6.13 0.35 12.00
C PRO A 27 -5.09 1.23 11.29
N GLN A 28 -5.53 2.12 10.40
CA GLN A 28 -4.64 3.05 9.68
C GLN A 28 -4.05 4.09 10.63
N ALA A 29 -4.87 4.64 11.53
CA ALA A 29 -4.42 5.53 12.58
C ALA A 29 -3.38 4.85 13.48
N ALA A 30 -3.64 3.62 13.92
CA ALA A 30 -2.70 2.86 14.75
C ALA A 30 -1.36 2.59 14.05
N LEU A 31 -1.39 2.20 12.76
CA LEU A 31 -0.17 2.01 11.96
C LEU A 31 0.64 3.30 11.82
N LYS A 32 -0.05 4.44 11.65
CA LYS A 32 0.60 5.76 11.62
C LYS A 32 1.30 6.06 12.95
N LEU A 33 0.63 5.83 14.08
CA LEU A 33 1.24 6.03 15.40
C LEU A 33 2.49 5.16 15.60
N LEU A 34 2.42 3.91 15.18
CA LEU A 34 3.57 2.99 15.25
C LEU A 34 4.73 3.47 14.38
N ARG A 35 4.45 3.84 13.13
CA ARG A 35 5.44 4.33 12.17
C ARG A 35 6.13 5.60 12.68
N ASP A 36 5.35 6.54 13.19
CA ASP A 36 5.86 7.83 13.66
C ASP A 36 6.59 7.71 15.02
N GLY A 37 6.65 6.51 15.61
CA GLY A 37 7.30 6.25 16.90
C GLY A 37 6.53 6.82 18.10
N LEU A 38 5.25 7.16 17.93
CA LEU A 38 4.39 7.71 18.97
C LEU A 38 3.90 6.63 19.95
N ILE A 39 3.94 5.37 19.52
CA ILE A 39 3.71 4.19 20.35
C ILE A 39 4.84 3.18 20.12
N SER A 40 5.16 2.41 21.16
CA SER A 40 6.05 1.23 21.06
C SER A 40 5.28 0.00 21.49
N ILE A 41 5.38 -1.08 20.71
CA ILE A 41 4.71 -2.36 21.03
C ILE A 41 5.68 -3.43 21.53
N GLU A 42 6.96 -3.11 21.65
CA GLU A 42 7.98 -4.03 22.15
C GLU A 42 7.75 -4.33 23.63
N GLY A 43 7.75 -5.61 24.00
CA GLY A 43 7.49 -6.06 25.37
C GLY A 43 6.04 -5.90 25.88
N ARG A 44 5.13 -5.32 25.09
CA ARG A 44 3.72 -5.10 25.48
C ARG A 44 2.86 -6.34 25.21
N THR A 45 1.74 -6.53 25.93
CA THR A 45 0.70 -7.52 25.53
C THR A 45 -0.22 -6.96 24.45
N ASP A 46 -1.01 -7.80 23.78
CA ASP A 46 -1.97 -7.34 22.77
C ASP A 46 -2.97 -6.34 23.34
N GLU A 47 -3.43 -6.57 24.58
CA GLU A 47 -4.37 -5.70 25.29
C GLU A 47 -3.73 -4.32 25.59
N GLN A 48 -2.50 -4.30 26.11
CA GLN A 48 -1.74 -3.08 26.36
C GLN A 48 -1.51 -2.29 25.07
N ILE A 49 -1.18 -2.96 23.96
CA ILE A 49 -0.98 -2.30 22.66
C ILE A 49 -2.26 -1.54 22.26
N VAL A 50 -3.43 -2.16 22.39
CA VAL A 50 -4.67 -1.50 22.00
C VAL A 50 -5.02 -0.35 22.96
N ASP A 51 -4.79 -0.52 24.25
CA ASP A 51 -5.02 0.54 25.23
C ASP A 51 -4.09 1.74 25.03
N ASP A 52 -2.81 1.51 24.70
CA ASP A 52 -1.85 2.57 24.36
C ASP A 52 -2.31 3.35 23.11
N VAL A 53 -2.77 2.66 22.07
CA VAL A 53 -3.33 3.30 20.86
C VAL A 53 -4.55 4.15 21.21
N LEU A 54 -5.51 3.60 21.96
CA LEU A 54 -6.74 4.31 22.32
C LEU A 54 -6.45 5.50 23.23
N SER A 55 -5.55 5.34 24.19
CA SER A 55 -5.10 6.41 25.09
C SER A 55 -4.49 7.55 24.29
N TYR A 56 -3.56 7.24 23.38
CA TYR A 56 -2.93 8.25 22.52
C TYR A 56 -3.97 8.99 21.68
N LEU A 57 -4.86 8.26 20.99
CA LEU A 57 -5.88 8.87 20.14
C LEU A 57 -6.84 9.74 20.94
N ARG A 58 -7.29 9.33 22.13
CA ARG A 58 -8.19 10.13 22.98
C ARG A 58 -7.55 11.44 23.42
N SER A 59 -6.31 11.39 23.87
CA SER A 59 -5.58 12.56 24.37
C SER A 59 -5.19 13.54 23.26
N ASN A 60 -5.01 13.04 22.03
CA ASN A 60 -4.46 13.83 20.92
C ASN A 60 -5.41 14.00 19.74
N LEU A 61 -6.67 13.55 19.82
CA LEU A 61 -7.61 13.58 18.69
C LEU A 61 -7.75 14.98 18.09
N LYS A 62 -7.82 16.00 18.95
CA LYS A 62 -7.98 17.41 18.54
C LYS A 62 -6.76 17.97 17.80
N ASN A 63 -5.59 17.43 18.05
CA ASN A 63 -4.32 17.88 17.49
C ASN A 63 -3.82 16.97 16.36
N THR A 64 -4.49 15.85 16.12
CA THR A 64 -4.09 14.87 15.11
C THR A 64 -4.83 15.16 13.82
N THR A 65 -4.09 15.47 12.76
CA THR A 65 -4.64 15.58 11.40
C THR A 65 -4.60 14.21 10.73
N PHE A 66 -5.74 13.78 10.20
CA PHE A 66 -5.83 12.58 9.38
C PHE A 66 -5.97 12.99 7.92
N GLY A 67 -4.95 12.69 7.12
CA GLY A 67 -5.03 12.79 5.68
C GLY A 67 -5.76 11.57 5.13
N LEU A 68 -6.87 11.77 4.42
CA LEU A 68 -7.48 10.70 3.64
C LEU A 68 -6.73 10.61 2.32
N VAL A 69 -6.02 9.50 2.11
CA VAL A 69 -5.36 9.20 0.83
C VAL A 69 -6.15 8.09 0.14
N THR A 70 -6.54 8.33 -1.11
CA THR A 70 -7.21 7.31 -1.92
C THR A 70 -6.17 6.27 -2.37
N ASP A 71 -6.18 5.09 -1.73
CA ASP A 71 -5.35 3.96 -2.14
C ASP A 71 -6.07 3.10 -3.20
N HIS A 72 -5.65 3.25 -4.46
CA HIS A 72 -6.13 2.41 -5.56
C HIS A 72 -5.38 1.07 -5.69
N ALA A 73 -4.36 0.80 -4.86
CA ALA A 73 -3.56 -0.42 -4.98
C ALA A 73 -4.41 -1.70 -4.77
N THR A 74 -5.49 -1.60 -4.00
CA THR A 74 -6.43 -2.69 -3.73
C THR A 74 -7.28 -3.06 -4.96
N SER A 75 -7.55 -2.12 -5.86
CA SER A 75 -8.28 -2.37 -7.12
C SER A 75 -7.36 -2.66 -8.30
N ILE A 76 -6.16 -2.06 -8.35
CA ILE A 76 -5.18 -2.24 -9.45
C ILE A 76 -4.68 -3.69 -9.52
N LEU A 77 -4.33 -4.29 -8.38
CA LEU A 77 -3.69 -5.60 -8.35
C LEU A 77 -4.63 -6.75 -8.83
N PRO A 78 -5.92 -6.79 -8.44
CA PRO A 78 -6.88 -7.72 -9.04
C PRO A 78 -6.97 -7.62 -10.58
N GLU A 79 -6.99 -6.41 -11.15
CA GLU A 79 -7.02 -6.23 -12.61
C GLU A 79 -5.71 -6.72 -13.26
N ALA A 80 -4.55 -6.41 -12.66
CA ALA A 80 -3.25 -6.91 -13.16
C ALA A 80 -3.24 -8.44 -13.32
N ARG A 81 -3.76 -9.13 -12.30
CA ARG A 81 -3.86 -10.60 -12.25
C ARG A 81 -4.90 -11.14 -13.22
N LYS A 82 -6.01 -10.42 -13.42
CA LYS A 82 -7.06 -10.78 -14.38
C LYS A 82 -6.51 -10.75 -15.81
N PHE A 83 -5.86 -9.67 -16.22
CA PHE A 83 -5.24 -9.56 -17.55
C PHE A 83 -4.14 -10.60 -17.76
N PHE A 84 -3.34 -10.89 -16.72
CA PHE A 84 -2.35 -11.96 -16.78
C PHE A 84 -2.97 -13.31 -17.14
N ARG A 85 -4.06 -13.69 -16.46
CA ARG A 85 -4.78 -14.96 -16.72
C ARG A 85 -5.44 -15.00 -18.10
N GLN A 86 -5.80 -13.84 -18.66
CA GLN A 86 -6.39 -13.71 -19.99
C GLN A 86 -5.33 -13.74 -21.11
N GLY A 87 -4.04 -13.71 -20.79
CA GLY A 87 -2.97 -13.65 -21.78
C GLY A 87 -2.72 -12.25 -22.36
N GLU A 88 -3.38 -11.23 -21.80
CA GLU A 88 -3.25 -9.80 -22.12
C GLU A 88 -2.04 -9.22 -21.38
N LEU A 89 -0.84 -9.58 -21.85
CA LEU A 89 0.41 -9.37 -21.09
C LEU A 89 0.76 -7.89 -20.94
N GLU A 90 0.51 -7.07 -21.95
CA GLU A 90 0.80 -5.64 -21.97
C GLU A 90 -0.07 -4.89 -20.96
N LEU A 91 -1.38 -5.23 -20.92
CA LEU A 91 -2.29 -4.69 -19.91
C LEU A 91 -1.91 -5.20 -18.51
N SER A 92 -1.53 -6.47 -18.38
CA SER A 92 -1.03 -6.98 -17.10
C SER A 92 0.20 -6.20 -16.62
N ALA A 93 1.18 -5.97 -17.50
CA ALA A 93 2.37 -5.16 -17.22
C ALA A 93 2.01 -3.73 -16.84
N LEU A 94 1.04 -3.12 -17.54
CA LEU A 94 0.53 -1.78 -17.23
C LEU A 94 0.05 -1.67 -15.78
N TYR A 95 -0.82 -2.60 -15.35
CA TYR A 95 -1.38 -2.58 -14.00
C TYR A 95 -0.34 -2.96 -12.93
N PHE A 96 0.54 -3.94 -13.19
CA PHE A 96 1.62 -4.27 -12.26
C PHE A 96 2.62 -3.12 -12.09
N ALA A 97 3.09 -2.49 -13.17
CA ALA A 97 3.97 -1.33 -13.11
C ALA A 97 3.34 -0.20 -12.29
N THR A 98 2.05 0.07 -12.51
CA THR A 98 1.30 1.11 -11.78
C THR A 98 1.17 0.77 -10.29
N TYR A 99 0.92 -0.50 -9.95
CA TYR A 99 0.93 -0.96 -8.56
C TYR A 99 2.29 -0.74 -7.89
N TYR A 100 3.39 -1.11 -8.57
CA TYR A 100 4.74 -0.90 -8.04
C TYR A 100 5.03 0.57 -7.80
N GLU A 101 4.69 1.42 -8.76
CA GLU A 101 4.88 2.87 -8.67
C GLU A 101 4.16 3.46 -7.46
N HIS A 102 2.88 3.12 -7.30
CA HIS A 102 2.07 3.61 -6.18
C HIS A 102 2.62 3.14 -4.84
N ARG A 103 3.01 1.86 -4.73
CA ARG A 103 3.53 1.30 -3.48
C ARG A 103 4.89 1.90 -3.11
N LEU A 104 5.78 2.08 -4.08
CA LEU A 104 7.07 2.74 -3.88
C LEU A 104 6.90 4.21 -3.49
N ASN A 105 6.03 4.95 -4.20
CA ASN A 105 5.74 6.34 -3.87
C ASN A 105 5.19 6.46 -2.45
N TRP A 106 4.27 5.58 -2.05
CA TRP A 106 3.77 5.52 -0.68
C TRP A 106 4.90 5.35 0.33
N ILE A 107 5.73 4.32 0.17
CA ILE A 107 6.86 4.04 1.07
C ILE A 107 7.81 5.25 1.17
N ILE A 108 8.16 5.85 0.03
CA ILE A 108 9.03 7.03 -0.03
C ILE A 108 8.41 8.20 0.74
N VAL A 109 7.13 8.52 0.50
CA VAL A 109 6.43 9.59 1.24
C VAL A 109 6.49 9.33 2.74
N GLN A 110 6.15 8.10 3.17
CA GLN A 110 6.09 7.78 4.59
C GLN A 110 7.46 7.92 5.27
N ILE A 111 8.54 7.46 4.63
CA ILE A 111 9.91 7.63 5.17
C ILE A 111 10.33 9.10 5.18
N CYS A 112 10.07 9.84 4.10
CA CYS A 112 10.38 11.27 4.03
C CYS A 112 9.64 12.08 5.10
N GLU A 113 8.36 11.77 5.35
CA GLU A 113 7.56 12.39 6.41
C GLU A 113 8.14 12.10 7.80
N THR A 114 8.54 10.86 8.07
CA THR A 114 9.23 10.50 9.33
C THR A 114 10.55 11.26 9.49
N LYS A 115 11.26 11.51 8.39
CA LYS A 115 12.49 12.34 8.35
C LYS A 115 12.21 13.85 8.28
N ARG A 116 10.94 14.28 8.34
CA ARG A 116 10.49 15.70 8.28
C ARG A 116 11.00 16.45 7.05
N ILE A 117 11.10 15.77 5.91
CA ILE A 117 11.47 16.39 4.63
C ILE A 117 10.32 17.29 4.16
N ASP A 118 10.64 18.44 3.57
CA ASP A 118 9.65 19.39 3.07
C ASP A 118 8.72 18.72 2.02
N PRO A 119 7.38 18.83 2.17
CA PRO A 119 6.41 18.23 1.24
C PRO A 119 6.59 18.63 -0.23
N ARG A 120 7.10 19.84 -0.51
CA ARG A 120 7.41 20.31 -1.87
C ARG A 120 8.56 19.51 -2.48
N ILE A 121 9.58 19.21 -1.68
CA ILE A 121 10.72 18.38 -2.10
C ILE A 121 10.26 16.95 -2.33
N ILE A 122 9.42 16.39 -1.44
CA ILE A 122 8.84 15.05 -1.63
C ILE A 122 8.06 14.99 -2.94
N LYS A 123 7.20 15.98 -3.20
CA LYS A 123 6.42 16.06 -4.44
C LYS A 123 7.31 16.14 -5.68
N GLN A 124 8.37 16.95 -5.62
CA GLN A 124 9.34 17.08 -6.71
C GLN A 124 10.05 15.74 -6.97
N LEU A 125 10.57 15.11 -5.91
CA LEU A 125 11.24 13.81 -5.95
C LEU A 125 10.36 12.74 -6.62
N LEU A 126 9.09 12.62 -6.22
CA LEU A 126 8.19 11.62 -6.77
C LEU A 126 7.86 11.84 -8.24
N ARG A 127 7.78 13.10 -8.67
CA ARG A 127 7.47 13.49 -10.05
C ARG A 127 8.66 13.26 -10.98
N GLU A 128 9.86 13.54 -10.51
CA GLU A 128 11.08 13.57 -11.36
C GLU A 128 11.85 12.25 -11.31
N ALA A 129 11.76 11.49 -10.23
CA ALA A 129 12.42 10.19 -10.15
C ALA A 129 11.70 9.15 -11.01
N SER A 130 12.42 8.52 -11.94
CA SER A 130 11.95 7.33 -12.66
C SER A 130 11.70 6.15 -11.71
N MET A 131 10.99 5.12 -12.18
CA MET A 131 10.82 3.87 -11.41
C MET A 131 12.18 3.31 -10.95
N ARG A 132 13.15 3.25 -11.87
CA ARG A 132 14.50 2.76 -11.57
C ARG A 132 15.20 3.61 -10.51
N ALA A 133 15.08 4.94 -10.58
CA ALA A 133 15.60 5.86 -9.57
C ALA A 133 15.00 5.58 -8.19
N LYS A 134 13.67 5.41 -8.13
CA LYS A 134 12.92 5.07 -6.90
C LYS A 134 13.38 3.75 -6.28
N CYS A 135 13.81 2.76 -7.07
CA CYS A 135 14.34 1.49 -6.58
C CYS A 135 15.84 1.49 -6.25
N THR A 136 16.58 2.56 -6.57
CA THR A 136 18.05 2.61 -6.48
C THR A 136 18.53 3.78 -5.63
N TRP A 137 18.95 4.88 -6.23
CA TRP A 137 19.59 5.98 -5.51
C TRP A 137 18.64 6.69 -4.54
N VAL A 138 17.33 6.71 -4.80
CA VAL A 138 16.35 7.25 -3.85
C VAL A 138 16.34 6.42 -2.57
N MET A 139 16.42 5.09 -2.68
CA MET A 139 16.51 4.22 -1.51
C MET A 139 17.79 4.50 -0.72
N ALA A 140 18.92 4.68 -1.41
CA ALA A 140 20.19 5.00 -0.78
C ALA A 140 20.15 6.35 -0.03
N LEU A 141 19.58 7.39 -0.64
CA LEU A 141 19.41 8.71 0.00
C LEU A 141 18.53 8.64 1.26
N LEU A 142 17.55 7.73 1.28
CA LEU A 142 16.68 7.51 2.41
C LEU A 142 17.23 6.51 3.43
N GLU A 143 18.47 6.03 3.24
CA GLU A 143 19.14 5.02 4.07
C GLU A 143 18.38 3.68 4.14
N LEU A 144 17.68 3.35 3.06
CA LEU A 144 16.93 2.11 2.92
C LEU A 144 17.78 1.04 2.24
N SER A 145 17.49 -0.22 2.55
CA SER A 145 18.18 -1.35 1.91
C SER A 145 17.93 -1.35 0.40
N PRO A 146 18.96 -1.59 -0.44
CA PRO A 146 18.79 -1.64 -1.88
C PRO A 146 17.90 -2.82 -2.30
N PHE A 147 17.25 -2.69 -3.45
CA PHE A 147 16.48 -3.80 -4.03
C PHE A 147 17.41 -4.92 -4.53
N PRO A 148 17.04 -6.20 -4.34
CA PRO A 148 17.74 -7.32 -4.95
C PRO A 148 17.80 -7.15 -6.48
N LYS A 149 18.96 -7.48 -7.07
CA LYS A 149 19.22 -7.28 -8.50
C LYS A 149 18.17 -7.97 -9.38
N GLU A 150 17.71 -9.18 -9.01
CA GLU A 150 16.69 -9.87 -9.81
C GLU A 150 15.33 -9.17 -9.78
N LYS A 151 14.97 -8.56 -8.63
CA LYS A 151 13.72 -7.79 -8.51
C LYS A 151 13.80 -6.49 -9.28
N LEU A 152 14.93 -5.78 -9.17
CA LEU A 152 15.16 -4.54 -9.90
C LEU A 152 15.06 -4.77 -11.42
N LYS A 153 15.73 -5.82 -11.92
CA LYS A 153 15.67 -6.18 -13.35
C LYS A 153 14.23 -6.45 -13.80
N ALA A 154 13.46 -7.24 -13.03
CA ALA A 154 12.07 -7.54 -13.39
C ALA A 154 11.14 -6.30 -13.32
N ILE A 155 11.35 -5.39 -12.36
CA ILE A 155 10.62 -4.12 -12.29
C ILE A 155 10.93 -3.24 -13.50
N ASP A 156 12.21 -3.14 -13.88
CA ASP A 156 12.63 -2.38 -15.06
C ASP A 156 12.03 -2.96 -16.34
N GLU A 157 12.08 -4.29 -16.52
CA GLU A 157 11.48 -5.00 -17.66
C GLU A 157 9.97 -4.73 -17.76
N ILE A 158 9.23 -4.89 -16.65
CA ILE A 158 7.78 -4.63 -16.62
C ILE A 158 7.46 -3.14 -16.89
N SER A 159 8.28 -2.23 -16.38
CA SER A 159 8.10 -0.79 -16.60
C SER A 159 8.38 -0.39 -18.04
N GLU A 160 9.36 -1.02 -18.70
CA GLU A 160 9.64 -0.76 -20.11
C GLU A 160 8.49 -1.25 -21.00
N VAL A 161 7.93 -2.43 -20.72
CA VAL A 161 6.73 -2.93 -21.43
C VAL A 161 5.55 -1.97 -21.26
N ARG A 162 5.33 -1.45 -20.05
CA ARG A 162 4.31 -0.43 -19.79
C ARG A 162 4.56 0.83 -20.63
N ASN A 163 5.79 1.32 -20.67
CA ASN A 163 6.15 2.52 -21.41
C ASN A 163 6.03 2.31 -22.93
N SER A 164 6.48 1.18 -23.46
CA SER A 164 6.37 0.87 -24.90
C SER A 164 4.90 0.76 -25.33
N PHE A 165 4.07 0.12 -24.49
CA PHE A 165 2.63 -0.02 -24.72
C PHE A 165 1.90 1.33 -24.69
N ILE A 166 2.14 2.16 -23.67
CA ILE A 166 1.49 3.48 -23.54
C ILE A 166 1.96 4.45 -24.64
N HIS A 167 3.26 4.51 -24.90
CA HIS A 167 3.83 5.51 -25.80
C HIS A 167 3.79 5.11 -27.28
N TYR A 168 3.12 4.01 -27.62
CA TYR A 168 3.04 3.46 -28.97
C TYR A 168 4.41 3.52 -29.68
N LYS A 169 5.46 3.02 -28.99
CA LYS A 169 6.77 2.89 -29.63
C LYS A 169 6.57 1.88 -30.77
N TRP A 170 6.39 2.37 -31.99
CA TRP A 170 6.32 1.53 -33.18
C TRP A 170 7.55 0.63 -33.14
N PRO A 171 7.39 -0.71 -33.05
CA PRO A 171 8.51 -1.58 -33.29
C PRO A 171 8.95 -1.27 -34.71
N ILE A 172 10.16 -0.73 -34.87
CA ILE A 172 10.81 -0.70 -36.17
C ILE A 172 11.13 -2.17 -36.43
N GLU A 173 10.15 -2.89 -36.95
CA GLU A 173 10.27 -4.30 -37.29
C GLU A 173 11.39 -4.40 -38.31
N SER A 174 12.55 -4.88 -37.86
CA SER A 174 13.60 -5.32 -38.74
C SER A 174 13.20 -6.64 -39.39
N GLY A 175 12.09 -6.68 -40.14
CA GLY A 175 11.65 -7.77 -41.03
C GLY A 175 11.48 -9.20 -40.46
N ASP A 176 11.92 -9.49 -39.24
CA ASP A 176 12.07 -10.84 -38.71
C ASP A 176 10.93 -11.18 -37.76
N ALA A 177 10.01 -12.03 -38.24
CA ALA A 177 8.91 -12.61 -37.47
C ALA A 177 9.38 -13.33 -36.18
N ASN A 178 10.64 -13.78 -36.12
CA ASN A 178 11.22 -14.39 -34.91
C ASN A 178 11.38 -13.40 -33.74
N THR A 179 11.43 -12.09 -34.01
CA THR A 179 11.61 -11.04 -33.00
C THR A 179 10.38 -10.88 -32.10
N SER A 180 9.17 -11.09 -32.65
CA SER A 180 7.90 -10.88 -31.93
C SER A 180 7.63 -11.99 -30.90
N GLN A 181 7.89 -13.25 -31.25
CA GLN A 181 7.72 -14.37 -30.33
C GLN A 181 8.70 -14.28 -29.14
N SER A 182 9.97 -13.97 -29.42
CA SER A 182 10.99 -13.73 -28.40
C SER A 182 10.58 -12.61 -27.44
N SER A 183 9.99 -11.53 -27.96
CA SER A 183 9.50 -10.42 -27.14
C SER A 183 8.37 -10.85 -26.21
N ARG A 184 7.39 -11.63 -26.70
CA ARG A 184 6.28 -12.11 -25.87
C ARG A 184 6.75 -13.04 -24.74
N GLU A 185 7.68 -13.93 -25.02
CA GLU A 185 8.26 -14.85 -24.02
C GLU A 185 9.04 -14.09 -22.93
N GLN A 186 9.75 -13.02 -23.30
CA GLN A 186 10.43 -12.14 -22.35
C GLN A 186 9.45 -11.41 -21.42
N ILE A 187 8.34 -10.88 -21.96
CA ILE A 187 7.28 -10.24 -21.17
C ILE A 187 6.69 -11.25 -20.18
N LEU A 188 6.33 -12.44 -20.66
CA LEU A 188 5.78 -13.50 -19.81
C LEU A 188 6.74 -13.90 -18.69
N THR A 189 8.03 -14.06 -19.01
CA THR A 189 9.08 -14.37 -18.04
C THR A 189 9.20 -13.31 -16.94
N SER A 190 9.07 -12.03 -17.33
CA SER A 190 9.09 -10.90 -16.39
C SER A 190 7.84 -10.88 -15.51
N LEU A 191 6.66 -11.06 -16.11
CA LEU A 191 5.37 -11.10 -15.39
C LEU A 191 5.23 -12.30 -14.46
N ASN A 192 5.86 -13.44 -14.74
CA ASN A 192 5.92 -14.57 -13.82
C ASN A 192 6.61 -14.21 -12.48
N LYS A 193 7.45 -13.16 -12.46
CA LYS A 193 8.08 -12.64 -11.25
C LYS A 193 7.21 -11.60 -10.54
N ALA A 194 6.11 -11.13 -11.13
CA ALA A 194 5.34 -10.00 -10.65
C ALA A 194 4.81 -10.18 -9.22
N GLU A 195 4.22 -11.33 -8.90
CA GLU A 195 3.71 -11.62 -7.55
C GLU A 195 4.83 -11.70 -6.50
N SER A 196 6.02 -12.13 -6.91
CA SER A 196 7.17 -12.14 -6.01
C SER A 196 7.65 -10.72 -5.68
N ILE A 197 7.49 -9.77 -6.61
CA ILE A 197 7.76 -8.34 -6.39
C ILE A 197 6.68 -7.74 -5.48
N VAL A 198 5.40 -8.07 -5.70
CA VAL A 198 4.29 -7.62 -4.83
C VAL A 198 4.54 -8.03 -3.38
N ARG A 199 4.90 -9.30 -3.14
CA ARG A 199 5.26 -9.77 -1.80
C ARG A 199 6.47 -9.04 -1.24
N TYR A 200 7.53 -8.89 -2.04
CA TYR A 200 8.72 -8.16 -1.63
C TYR A 200 8.41 -6.72 -1.20
N LEU A 201 7.58 -5.98 -1.94
CA LEU A 201 7.19 -4.62 -1.59
C LEU A 201 6.41 -4.55 -0.27
N ARG A 202 5.54 -5.52 0.01
CA ARG A 202 4.83 -5.62 1.29
C ARG A 202 5.78 -5.91 2.44
N ASP A 203 6.71 -6.85 2.25
CA ASP A 203 7.71 -7.19 3.27
C ASP A 203 8.68 -6.02 3.52
N PHE A 204 9.03 -5.30 2.45
CA PHE A 204 9.84 -4.09 2.51
C PHE A 204 9.13 -2.99 3.30
N GLU A 205 7.84 -2.75 3.02
CA GLU A 205 6.98 -1.83 3.78
C GLU A 205 6.96 -2.22 5.27
N GLN A 206 6.72 -3.49 5.60
CA GLN A 206 6.70 -3.97 6.98
C GLN A 206 8.03 -3.77 7.70
N ARG A 207 9.14 -4.06 7.02
CA ARG A 207 10.48 -3.94 7.61
C ARG A 207 10.85 -2.49 7.88
N HIS A 208 10.61 -1.59 6.93
CA HIS A 208 11.14 -0.23 6.96
C HIS A 208 10.18 0.79 7.56
N LEU A 209 8.86 0.66 7.35
CA LEU A 209 7.88 1.58 7.96
C LEU A 209 7.47 1.15 9.37
N TYR A 210 7.37 -0.15 9.60
CA TYR A 210 6.77 -0.68 10.82
C TYR A 210 7.74 -1.51 11.67
N LYS A 211 9.04 -1.57 11.33
CA LYS A 211 10.06 -2.34 12.06
C LYS A 211 9.66 -3.81 12.29
N GLY A 212 8.91 -4.40 11.35
CA GLY A 212 8.36 -5.76 11.44
C GLY A 212 7.19 -5.95 12.42
N GLN A 213 6.73 -4.87 13.07
CA GLN A 213 5.73 -4.89 14.14
C GLN A 213 4.29 -4.64 13.65
N GLY A 214 4.11 -4.19 12.40
CA GLY A 214 2.80 -3.79 11.86
C GLY A 214 1.76 -4.92 11.87
N HIS A 215 2.13 -6.12 11.43
CA HIS A 215 1.23 -7.28 11.46
C HIS A 215 0.76 -7.66 12.87
N ARG A 216 1.65 -7.54 13.86
CA ARG A 216 1.31 -7.83 15.26
C ARG A 216 0.29 -6.82 15.78
N LEU A 217 0.51 -5.53 15.52
CA LEU A 217 -0.44 -4.48 15.86
C LEU A 217 -1.81 -4.76 15.24
N LEU A 218 -1.89 -4.99 13.93
CA LEU A 218 -3.17 -5.25 13.25
C LEU A 218 -3.91 -6.47 13.82
N ARG A 219 -3.18 -7.53 14.17
CA ARG A 219 -3.74 -8.72 14.81
C ARG A 219 -4.31 -8.43 16.20
N ALA A 220 -3.61 -7.65 17.03
CA ALA A 220 -4.08 -7.24 18.35
C ALA A 220 -5.40 -6.45 18.24
N LEU A 221 -5.47 -5.49 17.30
CA LEU A 221 -6.69 -4.72 17.03
C LEU A 221 -7.84 -5.60 16.55
N ALA A 222 -7.57 -6.59 15.69
CA ALA A 222 -8.57 -7.52 15.19
C ALA A 222 -9.08 -8.50 16.27
N LYS A 223 -8.24 -8.88 17.25
CA LYS A 223 -8.63 -9.75 18.37
C LYS A 223 -9.60 -9.05 19.31
N ARG A 224 -9.31 -7.81 19.72
CA ARG A 224 -10.20 -7.04 20.61
C ARG A 224 -11.61 -6.87 20.02
N ARG A 225 -11.68 -6.62 18.70
CA ARG A 225 -12.96 -6.49 17.98
C ARG A 225 -13.81 -7.77 17.99
N ARG A 226 -13.18 -8.95 18.05
CA ARG A 226 -13.90 -10.22 18.15
C ARG A 226 -14.36 -10.52 19.57
N GLY A 227 -13.57 -10.14 20.58
CA GLY A 227 -13.91 -10.35 21.99
C GLY A 227 -15.00 -9.43 22.52
N SER A 228 -15.20 -8.25 21.92
CA SER A 228 -16.25 -7.30 22.33
C SER A 228 -17.67 -7.69 21.89
N HIS A 229 -17.86 -8.81 21.19
CA HIS A 229 -19.18 -9.31 20.77
C HIS A 229 -19.68 -10.50 21.59
N THR A 230 -18.90 -11.01 22.55
CA THR A 230 -19.28 -12.21 23.34
C THR A 230 -19.69 -11.90 24.78
N SER A 231 -19.88 -10.63 25.15
CA SER A 231 -20.21 -10.20 26.52
C SER A 231 -21.47 -9.34 26.59
N GLU A 232 -22.58 -9.87 26.07
CA GLU A 232 -23.93 -9.62 26.61
C GLU A 232 -24.67 -10.97 26.69
N PRO A 233 -24.65 -11.66 27.84
CA PRO A 233 -25.80 -12.43 28.26
C PRO A 233 -26.81 -11.45 28.87
N ILE A 234 -28.00 -11.40 28.27
CA ILE A 234 -29.22 -10.85 28.89
C ILE A 234 -29.50 -11.60 30.20
#